data_AF-A0A7K3ZMU4-F1
#
_entry.id   AF-A0A7K3ZMU4-F1
#
_cell.length_a   1.000
_cell.length_b   1.000
_cell.length_c   1.000
_cell.angle_alpha   90.00
_cell.angle_beta   90.00
_cell.angle_gamma   90.00
#
_symmetry.space_group_name_H-M   'P 1'
#
loop_
_entity.id
_entity.type
_entity.pdbx_description
1 polymer ?
#
loop_
_entity_poly.entity_id
_entity_poly.type
_entity_poly.pdbx_seq_one_letter_code
_entity_poly.pdbx_strand_id
1 'polypeptide(L)'
;MSGPSIHGVKAEYIIVFCIGIVFLAIGVYGAYYLFDVALPSGKITNTLPLAIVGCSVFGVLMILKSYPIFIPIKKNSYSQAVVCPFCGALVAEDAEVCAKCKQQLKH
;
A
#
# COMPACT_ATOMS: atom_id res chain seq x y z
N MET A 1 -16.00 -24.69 -0.36
CA MET A 1 -14.82 -23.84 -0.06
C MET A 1 -15.28 -22.39 -0.01
N SER A 2 -15.68 -21.92 1.16
CA SER A 2 -16.06 -20.53 1.43
C SER A 2 -14.78 -19.69 1.51
N GLY A 3 -14.51 -18.91 0.46
CA GLY A 3 -13.37 -18.00 0.43
C GLY A 3 -13.52 -16.89 1.49
N PRO A 4 -12.42 -16.41 2.09
CA PRO A 4 -12.46 -15.38 3.11
C PRO A 4 -13.01 -14.07 2.54
N SER A 5 -13.98 -13.51 3.25
CA SER A 5 -14.70 -12.27 2.92
C SER A 5 -13.72 -11.11 2.73
N ILE A 6 -13.71 -10.52 1.54
CA ILE A 6 -12.81 -9.42 1.10
C ILE A 6 -12.90 -8.18 2.02
N HIS A 7 -13.98 -8.05 2.80
CA HIS A 7 -14.17 -6.98 3.79
C HIS A 7 -13.35 -7.15 5.09
N GLY A 8 -13.04 -8.38 5.51
CA GLY A 8 -12.26 -8.61 6.75
C GLY A 8 -10.78 -8.31 6.58
N VAL A 9 -10.24 -8.55 5.38
CA VAL A 9 -8.82 -8.43 5.06
C VAL A 9 -8.33 -6.99 5.24
N LYS A 10 -9.13 -5.98 4.87
CA LYS A 10 -8.74 -4.57 4.99
C LYS A 10 -8.53 -4.10 6.43
N ALA A 11 -9.28 -4.63 7.39
CA ALA A 11 -9.21 -4.20 8.78
C ALA A 11 -7.91 -4.63 9.46
N GLU A 12 -7.47 -5.87 9.22
CA GLU A 12 -6.23 -6.40 9.77
C GLU A 12 -5.01 -5.58 9.31
N TYR A 13 -4.96 -5.20 8.04
CA TYR A 13 -3.87 -4.36 7.51
C TYR A 13 -3.85 -2.94 8.10
N ILE A 14 -5.01 -2.33 8.32
CA ILE A 14 -5.10 -1.00 8.94
C ILE A 14 -4.57 -1.07 10.37
N ILE A 15 -4.92 -2.11 11.12
CA ILE A 15 -4.46 -2.29 12.50
C ILE A 15 -2.94 -2.48 12.53
N VAL A 16 -2.37 -3.35 11.68
CA VAL A 16 -0.91 -3.55 11.59
C VAL A 16 -0.19 -2.26 11.21
N PHE A 17 -0.74 -1.48 10.27
CA PHE A 17 -0.19 -0.19 9.87
C PHE A 17 -0.17 0.84 11.02
N CYS A 18 -1.28 0.97 11.75
CA CYS A 18 -1.37 1.84 12.92
C CYS A 18 -0.37 1.43 14.01
N ILE A 19 -0.25 0.14 14.30
CA ILE A 19 0.74 -0.38 15.26
C ILE A 19 2.16 -0.01 14.79
N GLY A 20 2.48 -0.22 13.51
CA GLY A 20 3.78 0.14 12.93
C GLY A 20 4.14 1.62 13.13
N ILE A 21 3.20 2.53 12.92
CA ILE A 21 3.40 3.97 13.15
C ILE A 21 3.71 4.27 14.62
N VAL A 22 2.98 3.65 15.56
CA VAL A 22 3.20 3.86 17.00
C VAL A 22 4.60 3.40 17.40
N PHE A 23 5.04 2.22 16.96
CA PHE A 23 6.40 1.72 17.23
C PHE A 23 7.48 2.63 16.64
N LEU A 24 7.26 3.17 15.44
CA LEU A 24 8.19 4.10 14.81
C LEU A 24 8.28 5.41 15.61
N ALA A 25 7.15 5.97 16.04
CA ALA A 25 7.12 7.18 16.85
C ALA A 25 7.84 7.00 18.20
N ILE A 26 7.64 5.86 18.86
CA ILE A 26 8.35 5.51 20.11
C ILE A 26 9.86 5.41 19.85
N GLY A 27 10.28 4.77 18.77
CA GLY A 27 11.69 4.64 18.40
C GLY A 27 12.36 5.99 18.14
N VAL A 28 11.70 6.87 17.36
CA VAL A 28 12.18 8.23 17.06
C VAL A 28 12.26 9.08 18.32
N TYR A 29 11.23 9.04 19.17
CA TYR A 29 11.21 9.78 20.43
C TYR A 29 12.29 9.30 21.40
N GLY A 30 12.49 7.98 21.50
CA GLY A 30 13.57 7.39 22.29
C GLY A 30 14.95 7.80 21.79
N ALA A 31 15.17 7.83 20.48
CA ALA A 31 16.41 8.31 19.87
C ALA A 31 16.65 9.80 20.17
N TYR A 32 15.60 10.63 20.08
CA TYR A 32 15.67 12.06 20.42
C TYR A 32 16.08 12.27 21.88
N TYR A 33 15.45 11.57 22.82
CA TYR A 33 15.79 11.65 24.25
C TYR A 33 17.23 11.22 24.54
N LEU A 34 17.69 10.17 23.87
CA LEU A 34 19.07 9.71 24.01
C LEU A 34 20.05 10.73 23.46
N PHE A 35 19.70 11.40 22.36
CA PHE A 35 20.52 12.45 21.79
C PHE A 35 20.61 13.66 22.73
N ASP A 36 19.50 14.08 23.31
CA ASP A 36 19.43 15.27 24.17
C ASP A 36 20.07 15.03 25.56
N VAL A 37 19.83 13.87 26.17
CA VAL A 37 20.23 13.60 27.57
C VAL A 37 21.56 12.84 27.67
N ALA A 38 21.83 11.89 26.77
CA ALA A 38 22.97 10.98 26.93
C ALA A 38 24.28 11.54 26.34
N LEU A 39 24.23 12.32 25.24
CA LEU A 39 25.43 12.96 24.69
C LEU A 39 26.14 13.91 25.67
N PRO A 40 25.45 14.82 26.40
CA PRO A 40 26.14 15.71 27.35
C PRO A 40 26.67 14.98 28.58
N SER A 41 26.17 13.77 28.87
CA SER A 41 26.50 13.02 30.08
C SER A 41 27.75 12.14 29.95
N GLY A 42 28.29 11.95 28.74
CA GLY A 42 29.52 11.16 28.48
C GLY A 42 29.45 9.66 28.83
N LYS A 43 28.28 9.16 29.26
CA LYS A 43 28.06 7.76 29.63
C LYS A 43 27.30 7.03 28.53
N ILE A 44 28.01 6.70 27.45
CA ILE A 44 27.45 5.89 26.37
C ILE A 44 27.69 4.42 26.72
N THR A 45 26.65 3.73 27.19
CA THR A 45 26.65 2.27 27.28
C THR A 45 26.15 1.70 25.95
N ASN A 46 26.92 0.82 25.32
CA ASN A 46 26.65 0.29 23.98
C ASN A 46 25.32 -0.51 23.86
N THR A 47 24.67 -0.83 24.98
CA THR A 47 23.41 -1.60 25.04
C THR A 47 22.17 -0.77 24.71
N LEU A 48 22.17 0.53 25.02
CA LEU A 48 21.03 1.43 24.79
C LEU A 48 20.74 1.71 23.29
N PRO A 49 21.74 1.99 22.43
CA PRO A 49 21.49 2.27 21.02
C PRO A 49 21.00 1.05 20.23
N LEU A 50 21.40 -0.18 20.61
CA LEU A 50 20.93 -1.39 19.93
C LEU A 50 19.42 -1.60 20.04
N ALA A 51 18.84 -1.33 21.21
CA ALA A 51 17.40 -1.48 21.43
C ALA A 51 16.58 -0.49 20.58
N ILE A 52 17.08 0.74 20.42
CA ILE A 52 16.38 1.81 19.70
C ILE A 52 16.46 1.61 18.18
N VAL A 53 17.64 1.21 17.68
CA VAL A 53 17.79 0.82 16.28
C VAL A 53 16.90 -0.39 15.98
N GLY A 54 16.81 -1.36 16.89
CA GLY A 54 15.95 -2.53 16.76
C GLY A 54 14.47 -2.20 16.60
N CYS A 55 13.91 -1.35 17.49
CA CYS A 55 12.50 -0.95 17.41
C CYS A 55 12.18 -0.16 16.14
N SER A 56 13.12 0.69 15.68
CA SER A 56 12.94 1.51 14.49
C SER A 56 12.95 0.67 13.22
N VAL A 57 13.90 -0.26 13.09
CA VAL A 57 13.99 -1.17 11.93
C VAL A 57 12.78 -2.10 11.89
N PHE A 58 12.34 -2.63 13.03
CA PHE A 58 11.17 -3.51 13.08
C PHE A 58 9.87 -2.78 12.69
N GLY A 59 9.67 -1.54 13.17
CA GLY A 59 8.53 -0.72 12.78
C GLY A 59 8.50 -0.42 11.28
N VAL A 60 9.64 -0.07 10.69
CA VAL A 60 9.78 0.17 9.24
C VAL A 60 9.49 -1.10 8.42
N LEU A 61 9.99 -2.26 8.86
CA LEU A 61 9.73 -3.55 8.18
C LEU A 61 8.24 -3.93 8.21
N MET A 62 7.56 -3.69 9.33
CA MET A 62 6.11 -3.91 9.47
C MET A 62 5.30 -3.02 8.50
N ILE A 63 5.69 -1.76 8.35
CA ILE A 63 5.04 -0.82 7.41
C ILE A 63 5.29 -1.24 5.96
N LEU A 64 6.53 -1.58 5.60
CA LEU A 64 6.91 -2.03 4.25
C LEU A 64 6.15 -3.28 3.82
N LYS A 65 5.99 -4.26 4.72
CA LYS A 65 5.21 -5.48 4.45
C LYS A 65 3.72 -5.19 4.27
N SER A 66 3.22 -4.10 4.86
CA SER A 66 1.83 -3.64 4.73
C SER A 66 1.61 -2.72 3.52
N TYR A 67 2.69 -2.23 2.91
CA TYR A 67 2.65 -1.29 1.78
C TYR A 67 2.24 -1.84 0.39
N PRO A 68 2.26 -3.16 0.05
CA PRO A 68 1.91 -3.57 -1.31
C PRO A 68 0.42 -3.38 -1.66
N ILE A 69 -0.41 -2.91 -0.71
CA ILE A 69 -1.84 -2.67 -0.90
C ILE A 69 -2.18 -1.24 -1.33
N PHE A 70 -1.31 -0.26 -1.07
CA PHE A 70 -1.59 1.15 -1.35
C PHE A 70 -1.22 1.60 -2.76
N ILE A 71 -0.81 0.69 -3.64
CA ILE A 71 -0.88 0.97 -5.07
C ILE A 71 -2.36 0.81 -5.43
N PRO A 72 -3.13 1.90 -5.68
CA PRO A 72 -4.37 1.76 -6.39
C PRO A 72 -3.97 1.23 -7.76
N ILE A 73 -3.99 -0.09 -7.93
CA ILE A 73 -4.08 -0.66 -9.26
C ILE A 73 -5.40 -0.11 -9.75
N LYS A 74 -5.32 0.96 -10.55
CA LYS A 74 -6.43 1.46 -11.34
C LYS A 74 -6.82 0.27 -12.18
N LYS A 75 -7.74 -0.55 -11.66
CA LYS A 75 -8.43 -1.55 -12.43
C LYS A 75 -9.19 -0.68 -13.41
N ASN A 76 -8.59 -0.40 -14.57
CA ASN A 76 -9.37 -0.16 -15.75
C ASN A 76 -10.25 -1.41 -15.79
N SER A 77 -11.51 -1.25 -15.39
CA SER A 77 -12.55 -2.20 -15.73
C SER A 77 -12.32 -2.51 -17.19
N TYR A 78 -11.83 -3.71 -17.46
CA TYR A 78 -12.01 -4.32 -18.76
C TYR A 78 -13.51 -4.61 -18.80
N SER A 79 -14.30 -3.55 -19.01
CA SER A 79 -15.65 -3.66 -19.54
C SER A 79 -15.52 -4.54 -20.76
N GLN A 80 -16.41 -5.53 -20.84
CA GLN A 80 -16.31 -6.66 -21.74
C GLN A 80 -16.00 -6.13 -23.14
N ALA A 81 -14.78 -6.40 -23.64
CA ALA A 81 -14.40 -5.91 -24.95
C ALA A 81 -15.17 -6.72 -25.99
N VAL A 82 -16.11 -6.08 -26.69
CA VAL A 82 -16.87 -6.69 -27.77
C VAL A 82 -16.16 -6.45 -29.10
N VAL A 83 -16.40 -7.32 -30.07
CA VAL A 83 -15.81 -7.19 -31.41
C VAL A 83 -16.74 -6.33 -32.26
N CYS A 84 -16.21 -5.26 -32.84
CA CYS A 84 -16.93 -4.43 -33.78
C CYS A 84 -17.37 -5.27 -35.00
N PRO A 85 -18.68 -5.34 -35.32
CA PRO A 85 -19.20 -6.20 -36.38
C PRO A 85 -18.77 -5.76 -37.79
N PHE A 86 -18.28 -4.52 -37.93
CA PHE A 86 -17.94 -3.94 -39.23
C PHE A 86 -16.47 -4.12 -39.62
N CYS A 87 -15.55 -4.09 -38.65
CA CYS A 87 -14.11 -4.11 -38.93
C CYS A 87 -13.32 -5.11 -38.08
N GLY A 88 -13.99 -5.85 -37.18
CA GLY A 88 -13.35 -6.84 -36.31
C GLY A 88 -12.47 -6.26 -35.21
N ALA A 89 -12.48 -4.94 -34.99
CA ALA A 89 -11.71 -4.31 -33.93
C ALA A 89 -12.33 -4.57 -32.55
N LEU A 90 -11.49 -4.76 -31.52
CA LEU A 90 -11.94 -4.80 -30.13
C LEU A 90 -12.36 -3.38 -29.71
N VAL A 91 -13.59 -3.26 -29.21
CA VAL A 91 -14.20 -2.03 -28.71
C VAL A 91 -14.82 -2.27 -27.34
N ALA A 92 -14.99 -1.24 -26.54
CA ALA A 92 -15.72 -1.36 -25.27
C ALA A 92 -17.21 -1.64 -25.54
N GLU A 93 -17.86 -2.41 -24.67
CA GLU A 93 -19.30 -2.76 -24.79
C GLU A 93 -20.20 -1.51 -24.84
N ASP A 94 -19.81 -0.45 -24.13
CA ASP A 94 -20.50 0.84 -24.04
C ASP A 94 -20.05 1.85 -25.12
N ALA A 95 -19.17 1.45 -26.04
CA ALA A 95 -18.71 2.36 -27.09
C ALA A 95 -19.81 2.58 -28.14
N GLU A 96 -20.35 3.80 -28.21
CA GLU A 96 -21.33 4.18 -29.25
C GLU A 96 -20.71 4.25 -30.66
N VAL A 97 -19.40 4.44 -30.76
CA VAL A 97 -18.67 4.60 -32.02
C VAL A 97 -17.37 3.81 -32.00
N CYS A 98 -17.12 3.02 -33.05
CA CYS A 98 -15.86 2.29 -33.18
C CYS A 98 -14.69 3.24 -33.49
N ALA A 99 -13.64 3.23 -32.66
CA ALA A 99 -12.46 4.08 -32.86
C ALA A 99 -11.69 3.78 -34.17
N LYS A 100 -11.80 2.56 -34.71
CA LYS A 100 -11.06 2.14 -35.91
C LYS A 100 -11.80 2.50 -37.20
N CYS A 101 -13.08 2.12 -37.31
CA CYS A 101 -13.87 2.35 -38.53
C CYS A 101 -14.81 3.56 -38.47
N LYS A 102 -14.90 4.23 -37.31
CA LYS A 102 -15.78 5.39 -37.06
C LYS A 102 -17.28 5.13 -37.30
N GLN A 103 -17.70 3.87 -37.37
CA GLN A 103 -19.11 3.53 -37.49
C GLN A 103 -19.80 3.49 -36.12
N GLN A 104 -21.08 3.86 -36.12
CA GLN A 104 -21.92 3.82 -34.93
C GLN A 104 -22.28 2.37 -34.58
N LEU A 105 -21.95 1.98 -33.36
CA LEU A 105 -22.31 0.70 -32.78
C LEU A 105 -23.67 0.90 -32.13
N LYS A 106 -24.73 0.73 -32.93
CA LYS A 106 -26.10 0.71 -32.40
C LYS A 106 -26.23 -0.51 -31.50
N HIS A 107 -26.40 -0.27 -30.20
CA HIS A 107 -26.78 -1.29 -29.24
C HIS A 107 -28.26 -1.67 -29.40
#